data_AF-A0A1J4KI86-F1
#
_entry.id   AF-A0A1J4KI86-F1
#
_cell.length_a   1.000
_cell.length_b   1.000
_cell.length_c   1.000
_cell.angle_alpha   90.00
_cell.angle_beta   90.00
_cell.angle_gamma   90.00
#
_symmetry.space_group_name_H-M   'P 1'
#
loop_
_entity.id
_entity.type
_entity.pdbx_description
1 polymer ?
#
loop_
_entity_poly.entity_id
_entity_poly.type
_entity_poly.pdbx_seq_one_letter_code
_entity_poly.pdbx_strand_id
1 'polypeptide(L)'
;MTLGASIKTAIVLAILGFVTTFLVSLIVALFVVSKTCAYILGPILLALSILFVVLAFFRNEDTKKRWLYVWIFVIGIFGGLVVLCLPESLHKTASSLNRMTIYAFVTIAISNFIAQSWPYLTGFLIKDVLDAKQLSEVDEAIVYTVVNMISSFVAAILESLTSSTTLSDIWKNGFALSVISWVVNAILFAVVGVLFSRTSDVLASDYKSTPVVAAAEYTNLS
;
A
#
# COMPACT_ATOMS: atom_id res chain seq x y z
N MET A 1 22.06 -15.61 8.65
CA MET A 1 21.33 -14.33 8.63
C MET A 1 22.29 -13.14 8.42
N THR A 2 22.28 -12.47 7.26
CA THR A 2 23.00 -11.19 7.12
C THR A 2 22.08 -10.08 7.61
N LEU A 3 22.48 -9.40 8.68
CA LEU A 3 21.79 -8.21 9.21
C LEU A 3 21.43 -7.20 8.09
N GLY A 4 22.24 -7.15 7.02
CA GLY A 4 22.01 -6.32 5.85
C GLY A 4 20.73 -6.63 5.06
N ALA A 5 20.30 -7.89 4.93
CA ALA A 5 19.11 -8.23 4.16
C ALA A 5 17.82 -7.75 4.86
N SER A 6 17.74 -7.93 6.18
CA SER A 6 16.58 -7.46 6.97
C SER A 6 16.49 -5.94 7.00
N ILE A 7 17.63 -5.25 7.09
CA ILE A 7 17.65 -3.78 7.03
C ILE A 7 17.23 -3.28 5.64
N LYS A 8 17.72 -3.91 4.56
CA LYS A 8 17.32 -3.57 3.19
C LYS A 8 15.81 -3.67 3.02
N THR A 9 15.20 -4.78 3.41
CA THR A 9 13.74 -4.99 3.26
C THR A 9 12.94 -4.01 4.11
N ALA A 10 13.36 -3.77 5.36
CA ALA A 10 12.73 -2.77 6.22
C ALA A 10 12.77 -1.36 5.60
N ILE A 11 13.90 -0.95 5.02
CA ILE A 11 14.04 0.35 4.36
C ILE A 11 13.16 0.43 3.11
N VAL A 12 13.18 -0.59 2.25
CA VAL A 12 12.36 -0.62 1.03
C VAL A 12 10.89 -0.48 1.38
N LEU A 13 10.38 -1.28 2.33
CA LEU A 13 8.99 -1.19 2.75
C LEU A 13 8.68 0.14 3.45
N ALA A 14 9.59 0.67 4.28
CA ALA A 14 9.41 1.99 4.89
C ALA A 14 9.21 3.09 3.84
N ILE A 15 10.00 3.07 2.76
CA ILE A 15 9.87 4.00 1.65
C ILE A 15 8.51 3.80 0.94
N LEU A 16 8.09 2.57 0.70
CA LEU A 16 6.77 2.26 0.11
C LEU A 16 5.62 2.80 0.97
N GLY A 17 5.66 2.59 2.29
CA GLY A 17 4.66 3.10 3.23
C GLY A 17 4.64 4.64 3.25
N PHE A 18 5.81 5.27 3.27
CA PHE A 18 5.95 6.71 3.17
C PHE A 18 5.32 7.25 1.87
N VAL A 19 5.73 6.71 0.72
CA VAL A 19 5.26 7.12 -0.61
C VAL A 19 3.76 6.92 -0.75
N THR A 20 3.21 5.81 -0.25
CA THR A 20 1.76 5.56 -0.30
C THR A 20 1.00 6.67 0.40
N THR A 21 1.35 6.96 1.65
CA THR A 21 0.62 7.95 2.46
C THR A 21 0.82 9.36 1.91
N PHE A 22 2.02 9.66 1.42
CA PHE A 22 2.29 10.92 0.73
C PHE A 22 1.38 11.11 -0.49
N LEU A 23 1.28 10.11 -1.37
CA LEU A 23 0.42 10.18 -2.56
C LEU A 23 -1.06 10.29 -2.18
N VAL A 24 -1.50 9.52 -1.19
CA VAL A 24 -2.88 9.55 -0.68
C VAL A 24 -3.21 10.94 -0.13
N SER A 25 -2.38 11.48 0.76
CA SER A 25 -2.57 12.83 1.30
C SER A 25 -2.51 13.90 0.23
N LEU A 26 -1.65 13.76 -0.79
CA LEU A 26 -1.62 14.69 -1.92
C LEU A 26 -2.94 14.67 -2.70
N ILE A 27 -3.45 13.48 -3.05
CA ILE A 27 -4.72 13.31 -3.76
C ILE A 27 -5.89 13.83 -2.92
N VAL A 28 -5.88 13.53 -1.62
CA VAL A 28 -6.91 13.97 -0.66
C VAL A 28 -6.92 15.49 -0.56
N ALA A 29 -5.75 16.08 -0.38
CA ALA A 29 -5.58 17.52 -0.29
C ALA A 29 -6.05 18.23 -1.58
N LEU A 30 -5.78 17.66 -2.77
CA LEU A 30 -6.23 18.21 -4.04
C LEU A 30 -7.76 18.20 -4.19
N PHE A 31 -8.45 17.14 -3.75
CA PHE A 31 -9.92 17.12 -3.85
C PHE A 31 -10.58 18.11 -2.88
N VAL A 32 -10.01 18.35 -1.69
CA VAL A 32 -10.55 19.31 -0.72
C VAL A 32 -10.54 20.74 -1.27
N VAL A 33 -9.53 21.10 -2.05
CA VAL A 33 -9.38 22.46 -2.61
C VAL A 33 -10.20 22.66 -3.89
N SER A 34 -10.39 21.60 -4.68
CA SER A 34 -10.93 21.72 -6.03
C SER A 34 -12.04 20.71 -6.30
N LYS A 35 -13.26 21.22 -6.53
CA LYS A 35 -14.37 20.40 -7.02
C LYS A 35 -14.10 19.74 -8.36
N THR A 36 -13.34 20.40 -9.24
CA THR A 36 -12.92 19.80 -10.50
C THR A 36 -12.08 18.55 -10.25
N CYS A 37 -11.18 18.59 -9.26
CA CYS A 37 -10.40 17.41 -8.87
C CYS A 37 -11.30 16.29 -8.32
N ALA A 38 -12.34 16.61 -7.53
CA ALA A 38 -13.31 15.63 -7.06
C ALA A 38 -14.08 14.96 -8.22
N TYR A 39 -14.52 15.74 -9.22
CA TYR A 39 -15.20 15.20 -10.41
C TYR A 39 -14.31 14.38 -11.34
N ILE A 40 -12.98 14.53 -11.26
CA ILE A 40 -12.03 13.68 -11.99
C ILE A 40 -11.70 12.42 -11.16
N LEU A 41 -11.44 12.60 -9.87
CA LEU A 41 -11.04 11.52 -8.97
C LEU A 41 -12.17 10.49 -8.77
N GLY A 42 -13.40 10.96 -8.56
CA GLY A 42 -14.57 10.11 -8.35
C GLY A 42 -14.75 9.05 -9.45
N PRO A 43 -14.87 9.44 -10.74
CA PRO A 43 -14.99 8.51 -11.85
C PRO A 43 -13.78 7.58 -12.00
N ILE A 44 -12.55 8.05 -11.70
CA ILE A 44 -11.36 7.20 -11.71
C ILE A 44 -11.50 6.08 -10.66
N LEU A 45 -11.89 6.42 -9.43
CA LEU A 45 -12.08 5.41 -8.37
C LEU A 45 -13.19 4.42 -8.74
N LEU A 46 -14.29 4.88 -9.35
CA LEU A 46 -15.37 4.00 -9.82
C LEU A 46 -14.91 3.08 -10.96
N ALA A 47 -14.18 3.61 -11.94
CA ALA A 47 -13.65 2.83 -13.06
C ALA A 47 -12.65 1.75 -12.58
N LEU A 48 -11.74 2.11 -11.67
CA LEU A 48 -10.84 1.15 -11.04
C LEU A 48 -11.61 0.08 -10.26
N SER A 49 -12.63 0.46 -9.50
CA SER A 49 -13.47 -0.50 -8.77
C SER A 49 -14.09 -1.53 -9.73
N ILE A 50 -14.69 -1.06 -10.82
CA ILE A 50 -15.29 -1.93 -11.84
C ILE A 50 -14.23 -2.86 -12.46
N LEU A 51 -13.02 -2.35 -12.74
CA LEU A 51 -11.92 -3.18 -13.20
C LEU A 51 -11.57 -4.29 -12.20
N PHE A 52 -11.47 -3.98 -10.90
CA PHE A 52 -11.16 -4.98 -9.88
C PHE A 52 -12.24 -6.04 -9.72
N VAL A 53 -13.54 -5.70 -9.80
CA VAL A 53 -14.58 -6.74 -9.75
C VAL A 53 -14.57 -7.62 -11.01
N VAL A 54 -14.26 -7.05 -12.18
CA VAL A 54 -14.06 -7.85 -13.41
C VAL A 54 -12.89 -8.81 -13.21
N LEU A 55 -11.74 -8.33 -12.70
CA LEU A 55 -10.58 -9.18 -12.39
C LEU A 55 -10.86 -10.21 -11.28
N ALA A 56 -11.82 -9.95 -10.39
CA ALA A 56 -12.19 -10.89 -9.33
C ALA A 56 -12.85 -12.16 -9.89
N PHE A 57 -13.67 -12.03 -10.94
CA PHE A 57 -14.44 -13.14 -11.52
C PHE A 57 -13.90 -13.63 -12.86
N PHE A 58 -13.18 -12.80 -13.61
CA PHE A 58 -12.64 -13.17 -14.91
C PHE A 58 -11.34 -13.97 -14.76
N ARG A 59 -11.42 -15.28 -15.02
CA ARG A 59 -10.27 -16.22 -15.03
C ARG A 59 -9.46 -16.24 -13.72
N ASN A 60 -10.09 -15.92 -12.59
CA ASN A 60 -9.44 -15.94 -11.29
C ASN A 60 -9.92 -17.14 -10.48
N GLU A 61 -9.08 -18.17 -10.40
CA GLU A 61 -9.34 -19.39 -9.64
C GLU A 61 -8.93 -19.26 -8.15
N ASP A 62 -8.10 -18.28 -7.82
CA ASP A 62 -7.65 -18.04 -6.45
C ASP A 62 -8.74 -17.35 -5.63
N THR A 63 -9.25 -18.07 -4.62
CA THR A 63 -10.30 -17.60 -3.71
C THR A 63 -9.85 -16.39 -2.88
N LYS A 64 -8.60 -16.36 -2.40
CA LYS A 64 -8.07 -15.23 -1.62
C LYS A 64 -8.01 -13.97 -2.48
N LYS A 65 -7.47 -14.10 -3.69
CA LYS A 65 -7.35 -12.99 -4.65
C LYS A 65 -8.72 -12.45 -5.05
N ARG A 66 -9.69 -13.35 -5.29
CA ARG A 66 -11.08 -12.98 -5.59
C ARG A 66 -11.69 -12.12 -4.49
N TRP A 67 -11.60 -12.57 -3.23
CA TRP A 67 -12.16 -11.82 -2.10
C TRP A 67 -11.46 -10.50 -1.85
N LEU A 68 -10.14 -10.43 -2.03
CA LEU A 68 -9.39 -9.18 -1.97
C LEU A 68 -9.90 -8.18 -3.02
N TYR A 69 -10.10 -8.61 -4.25
CA TYR A 69 -10.59 -7.73 -5.33
C TYR A 69 -12.06 -7.31 -5.12
N VAL A 70 -12.91 -8.21 -4.61
CA VAL A 70 -14.28 -7.85 -4.21
C VAL A 70 -14.28 -6.80 -3.09
N TRP A 71 -13.40 -6.96 -2.09
CA TRP A 71 -13.24 -5.97 -1.02
C TRP A 71 -12.83 -4.59 -1.57
N ILE A 72 -11.84 -4.56 -2.45
CA ILE A 72 -11.36 -3.33 -3.11
C ILE A 72 -12.47 -2.69 -3.94
N PHE A 73 -13.25 -3.49 -4.67
CA PHE A 73 -14.42 -3.00 -5.41
C PHE A 73 -15.43 -2.31 -4.48
N VAL A 74 -15.84 -2.97 -3.39
CA VAL A 74 -16.84 -2.43 -2.47
C VAL A 74 -16.36 -1.09 -1.90
N ILE A 75 -15.16 -1.07 -1.33
CA ILE A 75 -14.58 0.14 -0.73
C ILE A 75 -14.36 1.23 -1.78
N GLY A 76 -13.91 0.87 -2.98
CA GLY A 76 -13.68 1.80 -4.08
C GLY A 76 -14.97 2.44 -4.61
N ILE A 77 -16.07 1.69 -4.69
CA ILE A 77 -17.39 2.24 -5.04
C ILE A 77 -17.84 3.24 -3.98
N PHE A 78 -17.76 2.87 -2.70
CA PHE A 78 -18.11 3.78 -1.60
C PHE A 78 -17.24 5.04 -1.61
N GLY A 79 -15.93 4.90 -1.74
CA GLY A 79 -15.00 6.04 -1.82
C GLY A 79 -15.29 6.95 -3.02
N GLY A 80 -15.51 6.38 -4.21
CA GLY A 80 -15.82 7.13 -5.42
C GLY A 80 -17.14 7.89 -5.34
N LEU A 81 -18.20 7.27 -4.81
CA LEU A 81 -19.50 7.92 -4.61
C LEU A 81 -19.41 9.04 -3.57
N VAL A 82 -18.71 8.80 -2.45
CA VAL A 82 -18.51 9.82 -1.42
C VAL A 82 -17.79 11.04 -1.99
N VAL A 83 -16.73 10.86 -2.79
CA VAL A 83 -16.01 11.97 -3.44
C VAL A 83 -16.93 12.78 -4.36
N LEU A 84 -17.79 12.13 -5.14
CA LEU A 84 -18.69 12.81 -6.08
C LEU A 84 -19.83 13.56 -5.41
N CYS A 85 -20.35 13.02 -4.30
CA CYS A 85 -21.52 13.57 -3.63
C CYS A 85 -21.18 14.55 -2.50
N LEU A 86 -19.89 14.81 -2.24
CA LEU A 86 -19.46 15.61 -1.11
C LEU A 86 -19.74 17.12 -1.32
N PRO A 87 -20.53 17.78 -0.46
CA PRO A 87 -20.71 19.22 -0.54
C PRO A 87 -19.49 19.94 0.07
N GLU A 88 -19.08 21.05 -0.55
CA GLU A 88 -17.97 21.89 -0.07
C GLU A 88 -18.13 22.37 1.39
N SER A 89 -19.37 22.57 1.84
CA SER A 89 -19.66 22.97 3.21
C SER A 89 -19.17 21.93 4.22
N LEU A 90 -19.10 20.65 3.84
CA LEU A 90 -18.66 19.58 4.73
C LEU A 90 -17.23 19.81 5.23
N HIS A 91 -16.34 20.31 4.38
CA HIS A 91 -14.95 20.59 4.78
C HIS A 91 -14.85 21.67 5.86
N LYS A 92 -15.75 22.65 5.82
CA LYS A 92 -15.70 23.88 6.63
C LYS A 92 -16.51 23.76 7.92
N THR A 93 -17.72 23.20 7.85
CA THR A 93 -18.72 23.33 8.92
C THR A 93 -19.08 22.01 9.59
N ALA A 94 -18.71 20.85 9.02
CA ALA A 94 -19.02 19.58 9.63
C ALA A 94 -18.13 19.32 10.86
N SER A 95 -18.65 18.53 11.80
CA SER A 95 -17.88 18.07 12.95
C SER A 95 -16.63 17.31 12.50
N SER A 96 -15.56 17.35 13.30
CA SER A 96 -14.34 16.59 13.02
C SER A 96 -14.61 15.10 12.87
N LEU A 97 -15.58 14.54 13.61
CA LEU A 97 -15.98 13.13 13.48
C LEU A 97 -16.54 12.82 12.08
N ASN A 98 -17.46 13.66 11.57
CA ASN A 98 -18.03 13.44 10.22
C ASN A 98 -16.96 13.57 9.13
N ARG A 99 -16.06 14.55 9.27
CA ARG A 99 -14.94 14.75 8.33
C ARG A 99 -13.97 13.56 8.38
N MET A 100 -13.63 13.08 9.57
CA MET A 100 -12.79 11.90 9.78
C MET A 100 -13.37 10.68 9.09
N THR A 101 -14.67 10.38 9.29
CA THR A 101 -15.30 9.21 8.66
C THR A 101 -15.24 9.28 7.14
N ILE A 102 -15.53 10.44 6.56
CA ILE A 102 -15.49 10.65 5.11
C ILE A 102 -14.07 10.53 4.58
N TYR A 103 -13.12 11.23 5.20
CA TYR A 103 -11.72 11.18 4.79
C TYR A 103 -11.15 9.77 4.94
N ALA A 104 -11.56 9.01 5.96
CA ALA A 104 -11.17 7.61 6.13
C ALA A 104 -11.62 6.75 4.93
N PHE A 105 -12.89 6.85 4.50
CA PHE A 105 -13.34 6.07 3.35
C PHE A 105 -12.58 6.42 2.05
N VAL A 106 -12.33 7.70 1.81
CA VAL A 106 -11.62 8.15 0.60
C VAL A 106 -10.14 7.74 0.64
N THR A 107 -9.45 7.98 1.76
CA THR A 107 -8.05 7.60 1.96
C THR A 107 -7.86 6.09 1.85
N ILE A 108 -8.73 5.29 2.46
CA ILE A 108 -8.69 3.82 2.39
C ILE A 108 -8.90 3.36 0.94
N ALA A 109 -9.87 3.91 0.22
CA ALA A 109 -10.12 3.53 -1.17
C ALA A 109 -8.89 3.77 -2.06
N ILE A 110 -8.30 4.96 -2.00
CA ILE A 110 -7.09 5.30 -2.77
C ILE A 110 -5.92 4.40 -2.36
N SER A 111 -5.70 4.23 -1.05
CA SER A 111 -4.58 3.43 -0.54
C SER A 111 -4.69 1.96 -0.94
N ASN A 112 -5.90 1.40 -0.99
CA ASN A 112 -6.13 0.03 -1.41
C ASN A 112 -5.77 -0.19 -2.88
N PHE A 113 -6.07 0.77 -3.75
CA PHE A 113 -5.66 0.69 -5.16
C PHE A 113 -4.14 0.73 -5.31
N ILE A 114 -3.48 1.65 -4.61
CA ILE A 114 -2.01 1.76 -4.62
C ILE A 114 -1.36 0.48 -4.06
N ALA A 115 -1.94 -0.12 -3.01
CA ALA A 115 -1.43 -1.34 -2.40
C ALA A 115 -1.33 -2.52 -3.38
N GLN A 116 -2.22 -2.59 -4.38
CA GLN A 116 -2.19 -3.66 -5.39
C GLN A 116 -1.03 -3.53 -6.39
N SER A 117 -0.43 -2.34 -6.50
CA SER A 117 0.74 -2.12 -7.35
C SER A 117 2.05 -2.51 -6.67
N TRP A 118 2.06 -2.60 -5.33
CA TRP A 118 3.28 -2.85 -4.56
C TRP A 118 3.92 -4.23 -4.74
N PRO A 119 3.18 -5.35 -4.81
CA PRO A 119 3.77 -6.66 -5.08
C PRO A 119 4.65 -6.70 -6.34
N TYR A 120 4.29 -5.93 -7.39
CA TYR A 120 5.11 -5.83 -8.60
C TYR A 120 6.47 -5.15 -8.34
N LEU A 121 6.49 -4.11 -7.51
CA LEU A 121 7.70 -3.36 -7.19
C LEU A 121 8.59 -4.12 -6.20
N THR A 122 8.00 -4.75 -5.19
CA THR A 122 8.71 -5.54 -4.18
C THR A 122 9.23 -6.86 -4.75
N GLY A 123 8.49 -7.49 -5.68
CA GLY A 123 8.97 -8.62 -6.47
C GLY A 123 10.24 -8.31 -7.27
N PHE A 124 10.52 -7.03 -7.55
CA PHE A 124 11.80 -6.60 -8.14
C PHE A 124 12.86 -6.25 -7.09
N LEU A 125 12.50 -5.54 -6.02
CA LEU A 125 13.45 -4.97 -5.07
C LEU A 125 13.92 -5.93 -3.97
N ILE A 126 13.05 -6.84 -3.53
CA ILE A 126 13.24 -7.73 -2.37
C ILE A 126 12.87 -9.19 -2.66
N LYS A 127 12.96 -9.61 -3.93
CA LYS A 127 12.61 -10.96 -4.40
C LYS A 127 13.16 -12.07 -3.52
N ASP A 128 14.46 -12.03 -3.21
CA ASP A 128 15.15 -13.08 -2.43
C ASP A 128 14.49 -13.34 -1.07
N VAL A 129 13.95 -12.28 -0.43
CA VAL A 129 13.29 -12.39 0.87
C VAL A 129 11.88 -12.95 0.73
N LEU A 130 11.15 -12.54 -0.32
CA LEU A 130 9.81 -13.04 -0.61
C LEU A 130 9.83 -14.52 -0.98
N ASP A 131 10.78 -14.93 -1.83
CA ASP A 131 10.99 -16.31 -2.26
C ASP A 131 11.41 -17.20 -1.08
N ALA A 132 12.34 -16.73 -0.24
CA ALA A 132 12.75 -17.46 0.97
C ALA A 132 11.60 -17.65 1.97
N LYS A 133 10.57 -16.79 1.92
CA LYS A 133 9.37 -16.89 2.75
C LYS A 133 8.22 -17.63 2.12
N GLN A 134 8.31 -17.96 0.82
CA GLN A 134 7.20 -18.48 0.03
C GLN A 134 5.94 -17.58 0.14
N LEU A 135 6.15 -16.27 0.25
CA LEU A 135 5.06 -15.29 0.28
C LEU A 135 4.49 -15.16 -1.13
N SER A 136 3.21 -15.49 -1.30
CA SER A 136 2.52 -15.23 -2.56
C SER A 136 2.26 -13.72 -2.72
N GLU A 137 2.20 -13.25 -3.97
CA GLU A 137 1.85 -11.85 -4.28
C GLU A 137 0.50 -11.45 -3.66
N VAL A 138 -0.43 -12.40 -3.54
CA VAL A 138 -1.75 -12.18 -2.94
C VAL A 138 -1.65 -11.98 -1.44
N ASP A 139 -0.88 -12.81 -0.73
CA ASP A 139 -0.68 -12.66 0.72
C ASP A 139 0.06 -11.34 1.03
N GLU A 140 1.03 -10.97 0.20
CA GLU A 140 1.71 -9.68 0.27
C GLU A 140 0.75 -8.50 0.06
N ALA A 141 -0.08 -8.55 -0.99
CA ALA A 141 -1.08 -7.53 -1.26
C ALA A 141 -2.10 -7.36 -0.11
N ILE A 142 -2.49 -8.47 0.54
CA ILE A 142 -3.37 -8.45 1.71
C ILE A 142 -2.68 -7.70 2.87
N VAL A 143 -1.42 -8.01 3.17
CA VAL A 143 -0.67 -7.33 4.24
C VAL A 143 -0.58 -5.82 3.96
N TYR A 144 -0.22 -5.43 2.74
CA TYR A 144 -0.15 -4.02 2.38
C TYR A 144 -1.50 -3.31 2.46
N THR A 145 -2.57 -3.99 2.05
CA THR A 145 -3.94 -3.46 2.17
C THR A 145 -4.29 -3.19 3.64
N VAL A 146 -4.05 -4.17 4.53
CA VAL A 146 -4.38 -4.03 5.96
C VAL A 146 -3.57 -2.92 6.63
N VAL A 147 -2.27 -2.86 6.37
CA VAL A 147 -1.39 -1.84 6.96
C VAL A 147 -1.76 -0.44 6.47
N ASN A 148 -2.04 -0.31 5.17
CA ASN A 148 -2.50 0.94 4.59
C ASN A 148 -3.87 1.38 5.10
N MET A 149 -4.79 0.44 5.38
CA MET A 149 -6.06 0.76 6.03
C MET A 149 -5.85 1.40 7.39
N ILE A 150 -4.99 0.81 8.24
CA ILE A 150 -4.64 1.34 9.56
C ILE A 150 -4.04 2.75 9.43
N SER A 151 -3.08 2.92 8.51
CA SER A 151 -2.46 4.22 8.26
C SER A 151 -3.45 5.27 7.74
N SER A 152 -4.38 4.86 6.86
CA SER A 152 -5.43 5.74 6.33
C SER A 152 -6.33 6.29 7.43
N PHE A 153 -6.64 5.50 8.46
CA PHE A 153 -7.36 6.00 9.64
C PHE A 153 -6.56 7.07 10.39
N VAL A 154 -5.25 6.88 10.57
CA VAL A 154 -4.37 7.89 11.21
C VAL A 154 -4.33 9.17 10.39
N ALA A 155 -4.17 9.07 9.07
CA ALA A 155 -4.19 10.22 8.16
C ALA A 155 -5.54 10.96 8.24
N ALA A 156 -6.66 10.24 8.18
CA ALA A 156 -7.99 10.81 8.26
C ALA A 156 -8.26 11.53 9.59
N ILE A 157 -7.79 10.97 10.71
CA ILE A 157 -7.87 11.65 12.02
C ILE A 157 -7.12 12.99 11.93
N LEU A 158 -5.86 12.97 11.52
CA LEU A 158 -5.02 14.18 11.48
C LEU A 158 -5.58 15.25 10.54
N GLU A 159 -6.04 14.87 9.35
CA GLU A 159 -6.62 15.79 8.38
C GLU A 159 -7.96 16.38 8.88
N SER A 160 -8.76 15.60 9.63
CA SER A 160 -10.05 16.04 10.18
C SER A 160 -9.95 17.03 11.35
N LEU A 161 -8.79 17.13 12.01
CA LEU A 161 -8.55 18.06 13.11
C LEU A 161 -8.40 19.51 12.64
N THR A 162 -8.20 19.72 11.34
CA THR A 162 -8.09 21.06 10.77
C THR A 162 -9.42 21.80 10.84
N SER A 163 -9.38 23.09 11.17
CA SER A 163 -10.55 23.97 11.09
C SER A 163 -10.13 25.32 10.52
N SER A 164 -10.85 25.79 9.51
CA SER A 164 -10.73 27.15 8.98
C SER A 164 -11.97 27.51 8.17
N THR A 165 -12.20 28.79 7.98
CA THR A 165 -13.25 29.34 7.11
C THR A 165 -12.86 29.29 5.62
N THR A 166 -11.56 29.15 5.32
CA THR A 166 -11.04 29.05 3.95
C THR A 166 -10.56 27.63 3.63
N LEU A 167 -10.83 27.15 2.40
CA LEU A 167 -10.35 25.83 1.96
C LEU A 167 -8.82 25.78 1.82
N SER A 168 -8.19 26.92 1.49
CA SER A 168 -6.73 27.00 1.35
C SER A 168 -6.01 26.74 2.67
N ASP A 169 -6.54 27.24 3.78
CA ASP A 169 -5.93 27.02 5.10
C ASP A 169 -6.21 25.60 5.63
N ILE A 170 -7.43 25.06 5.38
CA ILE A 170 -7.73 23.64 5.66
C ILE A 170 -6.72 22.76 4.93
N TRP A 171 -6.44 23.07 3.67
CA TRP A 171 -5.46 22.37 2.85
C TRP A 171 -4.04 22.46 3.42
N LYS A 172 -3.51 23.68 3.66
CA LYS A 172 -2.14 23.86 4.18
C LYS A 172 -1.94 23.13 5.49
N ASN A 173 -2.88 23.30 6.42
CA ASN A 173 -2.78 22.73 7.75
C ASN A 173 -2.99 21.21 7.71
N GLY A 174 -3.90 20.71 6.87
CA GLY A 174 -4.17 19.27 6.73
C GLY A 174 -2.99 18.54 6.12
N PHE A 175 -2.41 19.12 5.06
CA PHE A 175 -1.22 18.58 4.42
C PHE A 175 0.02 18.65 5.33
N ALA A 176 0.18 19.72 6.12
CA ALA A 176 1.27 19.80 7.09
C ALA A 176 1.11 18.74 8.19
N LEU A 177 -0.11 18.53 8.70
CA LEU A 177 -0.38 17.50 9.71
C LEU A 177 -0.24 16.08 9.18
N SER A 178 -0.51 15.85 7.88
CA SER A 178 -0.41 14.52 7.29
C SER A 178 1.03 14.01 7.20
N VAL A 179 2.05 14.88 7.30
CA VAL A 179 3.46 14.47 7.44
C VAL A 179 3.66 13.46 8.57
N ILE A 180 2.93 13.62 9.69
CA ILE A 180 2.98 12.68 10.81
C ILE A 180 2.51 11.29 10.37
N SER A 181 1.41 11.22 9.60
CA SER A 181 0.91 9.96 9.06
C SER A 181 1.90 9.28 8.11
N TRP A 182 2.70 10.05 7.36
CA TRP A 182 3.71 9.49 6.45
C TRP A 182 4.81 8.77 7.22
N VAL A 183 5.29 9.39 8.31
CA VAL A 183 6.30 8.80 9.20
C VAL A 183 5.73 7.57 9.91
N VAL A 184 4.49 7.64 10.41
CA VAL A 184 3.83 6.49 11.05
C VAL A 184 3.72 5.32 10.07
N ASN A 185 3.29 5.56 8.82
CA ASN A 185 3.18 4.46 7.85
C ASN A 185 4.54 3.89 7.46
N ALA A 186 5.57 4.74 7.35
CA ALA A 186 6.93 4.28 7.10
C ALA A 186 7.40 3.33 8.21
N ILE A 187 7.11 3.65 9.48
CA ILE A 187 7.43 2.78 10.62
C ILE A 187 6.63 1.48 10.56
N LEU A 188 5.32 1.54 10.29
CA LEU A 188 4.48 0.34 10.18
C LEU A 188 4.99 -0.61 9.10
N PHE A 189 5.30 -0.09 7.91
CA PHE A 189 5.87 -0.89 6.83
C PHE A 189 7.30 -1.36 7.12
N ALA A 190 8.12 -0.59 7.84
CA ALA A 190 9.43 -1.04 8.30
C ALA A 190 9.30 -2.27 9.21
N VAL A 191 8.32 -2.28 10.12
CA VAL A 191 8.01 -3.42 10.98
C VAL A 191 7.59 -4.63 10.13
N VAL A 192 6.72 -4.44 9.13
CA VAL A 192 6.36 -5.50 8.17
C VAL A 192 7.61 -6.04 7.47
N GLY A 193 8.55 -5.18 7.08
CA GLY A 193 9.77 -5.59 6.41
C GLY A 193 10.67 -6.43 7.31
N VAL A 194 10.78 -6.07 8.59
CA VAL A 194 11.47 -6.89 9.59
C VAL A 194 10.76 -8.23 9.77
N LEU A 195 9.43 -8.27 9.77
CA LEU A 195 8.66 -9.51 9.88
C LEU A 195 8.82 -10.41 8.66
N PHE A 196 8.83 -9.86 7.45
CA PHE A 196 9.11 -10.62 6.22
C PHE A 196 10.52 -11.20 6.24
N SER A 197 11.50 -10.47 6.77
CA SER A 197 12.88 -10.94 6.87
C SER A 197 13.19 -11.82 8.09
N ARG A 198 12.28 -11.94 9.07
CA ARG A 198 12.48 -12.87 10.19
C ARG A 198 12.32 -14.30 9.69
N THR A 199 13.26 -15.18 9.97
CA THR A 199 13.28 -16.61 9.55
C THR A 199 13.31 -16.86 8.03
N SER A 200 13.78 -15.91 7.21
CA SER A 200 14.22 -16.17 5.84
C SER A 200 15.66 -16.72 5.85
N ASP A 201 15.88 -17.87 6.49
CA ASP A 201 17.13 -18.60 6.28
C ASP A 201 17.04 -19.24 4.90
N VAL A 202 18.05 -18.95 4.08
CA VAL A 202 18.19 -19.48 2.72
C VAL A 202 17.98 -20.99 2.77
N LEU A 203 16.98 -21.49 2.05
CA LEU A 203 16.78 -22.93 1.87
C LEU A 203 18.10 -23.51 1.34
N ALA A 204 18.78 -24.30 2.17
CA ALA A 204 20.04 -24.96 1.81
C ALA A 204 19.94 -25.87 0.57
N SER A 205 18.72 -26.13 0.09
CA SER A 205 18.43 -26.87 -1.14
C SER A 205 18.76 -26.12 -2.43
N ASP A 206 19.04 -24.81 -2.39
CA ASP A 206 19.40 -24.02 -3.58
C ASP A 206 20.91 -23.84 -3.79
N TYR A 207 21.74 -24.46 -2.94
CA TYR A 207 23.14 -24.68 -3.30
C TYR A 207 23.19 -25.72 -4.42
N LYS A 208 23.26 -25.26 -5.68
CA LYS A 208 23.86 -26.06 -6.77
C LYS A 208 25.30 -26.38 -6.36
N SER A 209 25.48 -27.48 -5.66
CA SER A 209 26.78 -28.13 -5.56
C SER A 209 27.13 -28.58 -6.97
N THR A 210 27.77 -27.73 -7.77
CA THR A 210 28.56 -28.23 -8.89
C THR A 210 29.59 -29.16 -8.27
N PRO A 211 29.56 -30.49 -8.53
CA PRO A 211 30.62 -31.34 -8.06
C PRO A 211 31.91 -30.80 -8.68
N VAL A 212 32.86 -30.41 -7.83
CA VAL A 212 34.24 -30.23 -8.27
C VAL A 212 34.67 -31.62 -8.69
N VAL A 213 34.58 -31.90 -9.99
CA VAL A 213 35.26 -33.04 -10.58
C VAL A 213 36.74 -32.73 -10.39
N ALA A 214 37.31 -33.24 -9.31
CA ALA A 214 38.75 -33.34 -9.18
C ALA A 214 39.21 -34.09 -10.42
N ALA A 215 39.91 -33.39 -11.31
CA ALA A 215 40.59 -34.01 -12.42
C ALA A 215 41.56 -35.02 -11.81
N ALA A 216 41.15 -36.29 -11.79
CA ALA A 216 42.05 -37.39 -11.49
C ALA A 216 43.10 -37.35 -12.61
N GLU A 217 44.28 -36.83 -12.28
CA GLU A 217 45.51 -37.10 -13.00
C GLU A 217 45.67 -38.63 -13.08
N TYR A 218 45.22 -39.20 -14.19
CA TYR A 218 45.67 -40.52 -14.62
C TYR A 218 47.14 -40.36 -15.02
N THR A 219 48.02 -40.47 -14.04
CA THR A 219 49.43 -40.80 -14.29
C THR A 219 49.45 -42.25 -14.80
N ASN A 220 49.53 -42.39 -16.13
CA ASN A 220 49.85 -43.66 -16.76
C ASN A 220 51.23 -44.10 -16.29
N LEU A 221 51.26 -45.09 -15.38
CA LEU A 221 52.42 -45.93 -15.16
C LEU A 221 52.43 -46.99 -16.26
N SER A 222 53.28 -46.79 -17.26
CA SER A 222 53.78 -47.83 -18.16
C SER A 222 55.29 -47.69 -18.30
#